data_AF-E5VKX3-F1
#
_entry.id   AF-E5VKX3-F1
#
_cell.length_a   1.000
_cell.length_b   1.000
_cell.length_c   1.000
_cell.angle_alpha   90.00
_cell.angle_beta   90.00
_cell.angle_gamma   90.00
#
_symmetry.space_group_name_H-M   'P 1'
#
loop_
_entity.id
_entity.type
_entity.pdbx_description
1 polymer ?
#
loop_
_entity_poly.entity_id
_entity_poly.type
_entity_poly.pdbx_seq_one_letter_code
_entity_poly.pdbx_strand_id
1 'polypeptide(L)'
;MGEFLFLNLDIAQFGSNTKTIIKDENSMVMMISDETGEGKMTVHQILPGIMICFTDMHMEQCMSEFELNSGQKVLCIDQCREGRIEMEKIRAIHEQITSNLQVRVTIEELSKQYDMPATSMKKCFREIYGDSIYSYQKR
;
A
#
# COMPACT_ATOMS: atom_id res chain seq x y z
N MET A 1 23.08 -29.13 -24.77
CA MET A 1 22.29 -27.93 -25.10
C MET A 1 21.05 -28.00 -24.25
N GLY A 2 21.10 -27.44 -23.05
CA GLY A 2 19.98 -27.41 -22.11
C GLY A 2 19.19 -26.14 -22.37
N GLU A 3 17.90 -26.28 -22.62
CA GLU A 3 16.96 -25.20 -22.88
C GLU A 3 17.00 -24.19 -21.72
N PHE A 4 17.33 -22.94 -22.06
CA PHE A 4 17.18 -21.80 -21.17
C PHE A 4 15.69 -21.66 -20.84
N LEU A 5 15.33 -21.86 -19.57
CA LEU A 5 14.01 -21.51 -19.05
C LEU A 5 13.86 -19.99 -19.13
N PHE A 6 13.07 -19.51 -20.10
CA PHE A 6 12.55 -18.15 -20.13
C PHE A 6 11.70 -17.96 -18.85
N LEU A 7 12.20 -17.16 -17.91
CA LEU A 7 11.43 -16.82 -16.71
C LEU A 7 10.52 -15.64 -17.02
N ASN A 8 9.22 -15.90 -17.03
CA ASN A 8 8.22 -14.84 -17.11
C ASN A 8 7.99 -14.24 -15.71
N LEU A 9 7.75 -12.93 -15.66
CA LEU A 9 7.20 -12.20 -14.52
C LEU A 9 5.70 -12.56 -14.24
N ASP A 10 5.32 -13.83 -14.41
CA ASP A 10 3.95 -14.35 -14.32
C ASP A 10 3.63 -14.89 -12.90
N ILE A 11 4.13 -14.21 -11.87
CA ILE A 11 3.86 -14.58 -10.48
C ILE A 11 2.58 -13.96 -9.93
N ALA A 12 2.10 -12.89 -10.57
CA ALA A 12 0.98 -12.11 -10.09
C ALA A 12 0.19 -11.52 -11.23
N GLN A 13 -1.08 -11.27 -10.96
CA GLN A 13 -1.92 -10.44 -11.80
C GLN A 13 -1.95 -9.04 -11.22
N PHE A 14 -1.75 -8.06 -12.09
CA PHE A 14 -1.88 -6.65 -11.74
C PHE A 14 -3.28 -6.19 -12.16
N GLY A 15 -3.95 -5.46 -11.28
CA GLY A 15 -5.32 -5.02 -11.51
C GLY A 15 -5.51 -4.08 -12.69
N SER A 16 -6.78 -3.88 -13.02
CA SER A 16 -7.20 -3.04 -14.15
C SER A 16 -6.81 -1.56 -14.02
N ASN A 17 -6.45 -1.15 -12.81
CA ASN A 17 -5.98 0.19 -12.46
C ASN A 17 -4.50 0.44 -12.84
N THR A 18 -3.81 -0.55 -13.39
CA THR A 18 -2.42 -0.41 -13.83
C THR A 18 -2.32 -0.36 -15.35
N LYS A 19 -1.46 0.53 -15.84
CA LYS A 19 -1.04 0.57 -17.24
C LYS A 19 0.42 0.12 -17.33
N THR A 20 0.66 -1.03 -17.94
CA THR A 20 2.01 -1.48 -18.28
C THR A 20 2.56 -0.64 -19.43
N ILE A 21 3.68 0.05 -19.19
CA ILE A 21 4.33 0.92 -20.18
C ILE A 21 5.48 0.19 -20.87
N ILE A 22 6.25 -0.58 -20.11
CA ILE A 22 7.39 -1.35 -20.60
C ILE A 22 7.31 -2.73 -19.97
N LYS A 23 7.44 -3.78 -20.79
CA LYS A 23 7.67 -5.15 -20.34
C LYS A 23 8.75 -5.75 -21.24
N ASP A 24 9.90 -6.01 -20.65
CA ASP A 24 10.96 -6.82 -21.25
C ASP A 24 11.09 -8.15 -20.48
N GLU A 25 12.08 -8.97 -20.83
CA GLU A 25 12.25 -10.31 -20.24
C GLU A 25 12.43 -10.27 -18.72
N ASN A 26 13.09 -9.24 -18.18
CA ASN A 26 13.46 -9.17 -16.75
C ASN A 26 12.93 -7.92 -16.04
N SER A 27 12.28 -7.00 -16.73
CA SER A 27 11.85 -5.72 -16.19
C SER A 27 10.44 -5.37 -16.63
N MET A 28 9.68 -4.76 -15.73
CA MET A 28 8.36 -4.25 -15.99
C MET A 28 8.19 -2.87 -15.36
N VAL A 29 7.69 -1.92 -16.13
CA VAL A 29 7.28 -0.59 -15.65
C VAL A 29 5.77 -0.49 -15.76
N MET A 30 5.14 -0.21 -14.62
CA MET A 30 3.71 0.03 -14.49
C MET A 30 3.47 1.44 -14.00
N MET A 31 2.38 2.05 -14.48
CA MET A 31 1.88 3.30 -13.95
C MET A 31 0.42 3.19 -13.53
N ILE A 32 0.12 3.86 -12.43
CA ILE A 32 -1.22 4.03 -11.87
C ILE A 32 -1.47 5.52 -11.86
N SER A 33 -2.67 5.95 -12.24
CA SER A 33 -3.05 7.34 -12.21
C SER A 33 -4.55 7.45 -12.02
N ASP A 34 -4.96 8.33 -11.11
CA ASP A 34 -6.35 8.71 -10.92
C ASP A 34 -6.45 10.23 -10.69
N GLU A 35 -7.60 10.70 -10.20
CA GLU A 35 -7.83 12.11 -9.89
C GLU A 35 -7.01 12.64 -8.70
N THR A 36 -6.46 11.75 -7.87
CA THR A 36 -5.68 12.08 -6.67
C THR A 36 -4.18 12.16 -6.92
N GLY A 37 -3.69 11.59 -8.04
CA GLY A 37 -2.29 11.70 -8.43
C GLY A 37 -1.80 10.55 -9.30
N GLU A 38 -0.48 10.32 -9.25
CA GLU A 38 0.20 9.31 -10.08
C GLU A 38 1.19 8.46 -9.29
N GLY A 39 1.30 7.22 -9.70
CA GLY A 39 2.20 6.22 -9.16
C GLY A 39 2.95 5.52 -10.27
N LYS A 40 4.25 5.27 -10.05
CA LYS A 40 5.11 4.50 -10.95
C LYS A 40 5.76 3.38 -10.18
N MET A 41 5.60 2.16 -10.68
CA MET A 41 6.20 0.96 -10.13
C MET A 41 7.14 0.36 -11.18
N THR A 42 8.40 0.18 -10.82
CA THR A 42 9.42 -0.45 -11.67
C THR A 42 9.88 -1.73 -10.99
N VAL A 43 9.62 -2.86 -11.63
CA VAL A 43 9.98 -4.19 -11.14
C VAL A 43 11.13 -4.72 -11.98
N HIS A 44 12.20 -5.16 -11.32
CA HIS A 44 13.31 -5.86 -11.94
C HIS A 44 13.47 -7.24 -11.31
N GLN A 45 13.44 -8.28 -12.14
CA GLN A 45 13.85 -9.62 -11.75
C GLN A 45 15.37 -9.71 -11.80
N ILE A 46 15.99 -9.90 -10.63
CA ILE A 46 17.45 -9.99 -10.51
C ILE A 46 17.92 -11.44 -10.69
N LEU A 47 17.15 -12.37 -10.13
CA LEU A 47 17.37 -13.82 -10.21
C LEU A 47 16.03 -14.55 -10.25
N PRO A 48 16.00 -15.84 -10.63
CA PRO A 48 14.79 -16.65 -10.53
C PRO A 48 14.16 -16.58 -9.13
N GLY A 49 12.93 -16.03 -9.03
CA GLY A 49 12.22 -15.85 -7.76
C GLY A 49 12.62 -14.64 -6.90
N ILE A 50 13.62 -13.85 -7.27
CA ILE A 50 14.03 -12.63 -6.55
C ILE A 50 13.79 -11.41 -7.42
N MET A 51 12.96 -10.49 -6.93
CA MET A 51 12.66 -9.24 -7.61
C MET A 51 12.92 -8.06 -6.70
N ILE A 52 13.32 -6.94 -7.30
CA ILE A 52 13.38 -5.63 -6.67
C ILE A 52 12.28 -4.78 -7.28
N CYS A 53 11.49 -4.14 -6.41
CA CYS A 53 10.43 -3.23 -6.79
C CYS A 53 10.80 -1.82 -6.32
N PHE A 54 10.88 -0.88 -7.27
CA PHE A 54 10.98 0.55 -6.98
C PHE A 54 9.61 1.18 -7.19
N THR A 55 9.03 1.69 -6.11
CA THR A 55 7.71 2.31 -6.14
C THR A 55 7.83 3.79 -5.78
N ASP A 56 7.31 4.63 -6.66
CA ASP A 56 7.24 6.08 -6.50
C ASP A 56 5.76 6.48 -6.59
N MET A 57 5.14 6.81 -5.46
CA MET A 57 3.70 7.02 -5.34
C MET A 57 3.41 8.43 -4.82
N HIS A 58 2.89 9.28 -5.70
CA HIS A 58 2.41 10.61 -5.36
C HIS A 58 0.89 10.65 -5.56
N MET A 59 0.16 9.96 -4.69
CA MET A 59 -1.31 9.89 -4.71
C MET A 59 -1.86 9.78 -3.30
N GLU A 60 -3.10 10.20 -3.09
CA GLU A 60 -3.76 10.18 -1.78
C GLU A 60 -4.06 8.75 -1.30
N GLN A 61 -4.38 7.86 -2.24
CA GLN A 61 -4.61 6.46 -1.98
C GLN A 61 -4.27 5.60 -3.20
N CYS A 62 -3.87 4.36 -2.94
CA CYS A 62 -3.68 3.36 -3.98
C CYS A 62 -4.19 2.02 -3.47
N MET A 63 -5.30 1.53 -4.06
CA MET A 63 -5.70 0.14 -3.86
C MET A 63 -4.88 -0.75 -4.78
N SER A 64 -4.00 -1.54 -4.18
CA SER A 64 -3.29 -2.57 -4.92
C SER A 64 -4.23 -3.75 -5.15
N GLU A 65 -4.67 -3.92 -6.38
CA GLU A 65 -5.35 -5.12 -6.89
C GLU A 65 -4.33 -6.23 -7.23
N PHE A 66 -3.20 -6.26 -6.51
CA PHE A 66 -2.15 -7.25 -6.71
C PHE A 66 -2.59 -8.59 -6.11
N GLU A 67 -2.74 -9.59 -6.97
CA GLU A 67 -3.10 -10.95 -6.55
C GLU A 67 -1.99 -11.92 -6.94
N LEU A 68 -1.50 -12.67 -5.95
CA LEU A 68 -0.60 -13.79 -6.19
C LEU A 68 -1.36 -14.94 -6.85
N ASN A 69 -0.71 -15.56 -7.84
CA ASN A 69 -1.25 -16.77 -8.45
C ASN A 69 -1.36 -17.91 -7.42
N SER A 70 -2.37 -18.77 -7.59
CA SER A 70 -2.66 -19.87 -6.64
C SER A 70 -1.43 -20.74 -6.37
N GLY A 71 -1.15 -21.00 -5.09
CA GLY A 71 -0.02 -21.82 -4.64
C GLY A 71 1.32 -21.08 -4.52
N GLN A 72 1.40 -19.81 -4.90
CA GLN A 72 2.61 -19.01 -4.74
C GLN A 72 2.73 -18.42 -3.34
N LYS A 73 3.97 -18.32 -2.85
CA LYS A 73 4.31 -17.70 -1.57
C LYS A 73 5.41 -16.69 -1.81
N VAL A 74 5.19 -15.45 -1.36
CA VAL A 74 6.14 -14.36 -1.51
C VAL A 74 6.44 -13.78 -0.13
N LEU A 75 7.72 -13.52 0.13
CA LEU A 75 8.17 -12.70 1.25
C LEU A 75 8.43 -11.29 0.72
N CYS A 76 7.65 -10.32 1.18
CA CYS A 76 7.84 -8.91 0.85
C CYS A 76 8.63 -8.22 1.97
N ILE A 77 9.68 -7.48 1.59
CA ILE A 77 10.45 -6.63 2.50
C ILE A 77 10.38 -5.22 1.93
N ASP A 78 9.51 -4.41 2.52
CA ASP A 78 9.24 -3.05 2.04
C ASP A 78 9.92 -2.00 2.93
N GLN A 79 10.67 -1.10 2.31
CA GLN A 79 11.25 0.06 2.95
C GLN A 79 10.75 1.33 2.26
N CYS A 80 9.87 2.08 2.94
CA CYS A 80 9.41 3.38 2.44
C CYS A 80 10.33 4.50 2.96
N ARG A 81 10.82 5.36 2.06
CA ARG A 81 11.69 6.50 2.44
C ARG A 81 10.94 7.59 3.20
N GLU A 82 9.73 7.92 2.75
CA GLU A 82 8.90 9.00 3.31
C GLU A 82 7.87 8.49 4.32
N GLY A 83 7.74 7.17 4.42
CA GLY A 83 6.73 6.50 5.24
C GLY A 83 5.64 5.85 4.42
N ARG A 84 4.68 5.21 5.10
CA ARG A 84 3.52 4.60 4.46
C ARG A 84 2.50 5.69 4.09
N ILE A 85 1.81 5.55 2.97
CA ILE A 85 0.77 6.51 2.50
C ILE A 85 -0.30 6.72 3.57
N GLU A 86 -0.63 5.67 4.34
CA GLU A 86 -1.62 5.73 5.41
C GLU A 86 -1.20 6.60 6.60
N MET A 87 0.09 6.94 6.76
CA MET A 87 0.59 7.65 7.93
C MET A 87 0.02 9.06 8.07
N GLU A 88 -0.23 9.77 6.98
CA GLU A 88 -0.78 11.13 7.03
C GLU A 88 -2.21 11.13 7.58
N LYS A 89 -3.06 10.25 7.05
CA LYS A 89 -4.44 10.06 7.52
C LYS A 89 -4.46 9.67 9.01
N ILE A 90 -3.59 8.75 9.42
CA ILE A 90 -3.50 8.31 10.83
C ILE A 90 -3.02 9.42 11.77
N ARG A 91 -2.08 10.27 11.33
CA ARG A 91 -1.64 11.45 12.10
C ARG A 91 -2.75 12.47 12.27
N ALA A 92 -3.48 12.76 11.20
CA ALA A 92 -4.62 13.68 11.26
C ALA A 92 -5.73 13.16 12.19
N ILE A 93 -6.03 11.85 12.16
CA ILE A 93 -6.96 11.22 13.10
C ILE A 93 -6.49 11.40 14.55
N HIS A 94 -5.20 11.15 14.82
CA HIS A 94 -4.63 11.34 16.15
C HIS A 94 -4.76 12.78 16.63
N GLU A 95 -4.42 13.77 15.80
CA GLU A 95 -4.59 15.18 16.13
C GLU A 95 -6.06 15.55 16.39
N GLN A 96 -6.99 15.07 15.56
CA GLN A 96 -8.42 15.33 15.74
C GLN A 96 -8.93 14.78 17.10
N ILE A 97 -8.63 13.51 17.42
CA ILE A 97 -9.16 12.90 18.64
C ILE A 97 -8.47 13.38 19.93
N THR A 98 -7.27 13.97 19.82
CA THR A 98 -6.52 14.50 20.97
C THR A 98 -6.66 16.01 21.17
N SER A 99 -7.04 16.76 20.12
CA SER A 99 -7.23 18.22 20.20
C SER A 99 -8.52 18.64 20.93
N ASN A 100 -9.55 17.80 20.96
CA ASN A 100 -10.82 18.12 21.63
C ASN A 100 -11.44 16.91 22.35
N LEU A 101 -11.00 16.67 23.58
CA LEU A 101 -11.41 15.52 24.42
C LEU A 101 -12.89 15.55 24.84
N GLN A 102 -13.61 16.65 24.63
CA GLN A 102 -15.05 16.75 24.93
C GLN A 102 -15.93 16.20 23.79
N VAL A 103 -15.39 16.02 22.59
CA VAL A 103 -16.12 15.53 21.42
C VAL A 103 -15.71 14.09 21.14
N ARG A 104 -16.63 13.16 21.39
CA ARG A 104 -16.46 11.77 20.94
C ARG A 104 -16.81 11.67 19.47
N VAL A 105 -15.86 11.18 18.69
CA VAL A 105 -16.05 10.82 17.28
C VAL A 105 -16.09 9.31 17.18
N THR A 106 -17.07 8.78 16.45
CA THR A 106 -17.20 7.35 16.21
C THR A 106 -16.18 6.86 15.17
N ILE A 107 -15.92 5.56 15.19
CA ILE A 107 -15.06 4.91 14.17
C ILE A 107 -15.67 5.05 12.77
N GLU A 108 -17.00 5.06 12.65
CA GLU A 108 -17.72 5.20 11.38
C GLU A 108 -17.55 6.60 10.79
N GLU A 109 -17.64 7.64 11.63
CA GLU A 109 -17.40 9.03 11.22
C GLU A 109 -15.95 9.24 10.77
N LEU A 110 -14.96 8.74 11.53
CA LEU A 110 -13.56 8.80 11.13
C LEU A 110 -13.29 8.03 9.84
N SER A 111 -13.85 6.83 9.71
CA SER A 111 -13.69 5.99 8.51
C SER A 111 -14.20 6.70 7.26
N LYS A 112 -15.35 7.37 7.36
CA LYS A 112 -15.93 8.16 6.27
C LYS A 112 -15.15 9.45 6.00
N GLN A 113 -14.72 10.16 7.04
CA GLN A 113 -14.03 11.44 6.91
C GLN A 113 -12.67 11.30 6.23
N TYR A 114 -11.94 10.22 6.53
CA TYR A 114 -10.59 9.98 6.02
C TYR A 114 -10.54 9.00 4.85
N ASP A 115 -11.70 8.55 4.35
CA ASP A 115 -11.83 7.51 3.33
C ASP A 115 -10.89 6.33 3.60
N MET A 116 -10.99 5.77 4.80
CA MET A 116 -10.14 4.67 5.27
C MET A 116 -11.00 3.60 5.92
N PRO A 117 -10.90 2.32 5.48
CA PRO A 117 -11.63 1.24 6.11
C PRO A 117 -11.35 1.15 7.61
N ALA A 118 -12.40 1.02 8.42
CA ALA A 118 -12.29 0.98 9.88
C ALA A 118 -11.31 -0.07 10.41
N THR A 119 -11.20 -1.22 9.74
CA THR A 119 -10.25 -2.28 10.06
C THR A 119 -8.80 -1.83 9.88
N SER A 120 -8.47 -1.28 8.71
CA SER A 120 -7.16 -0.71 8.39
C SER A 120 -6.81 0.43 9.34
N MET A 121 -7.73 1.37 9.54
CA MET A 121 -7.56 2.51 10.43
C MET A 121 -7.21 2.09 11.86
N LYS A 122 -8.00 1.19 12.47
CA LYS A 122 -7.76 0.70 13.84
C LYS A 122 -6.42 -0.04 13.97
N LYS A 123 -6.02 -0.78 12.93
CA LYS A 123 -4.75 -1.52 12.90
C LYS A 123 -3.58 -0.55 12.80
N CYS A 124 -3.56 0.32 11.79
CA CYS A 124 -2.49 1.29 11.58
C CYS A 124 -2.33 2.25 12.76
N PHE A 125 -3.44 2.74 13.34
CA PHE A 125 -3.39 3.61 14.51
C PHE A 125 -2.67 2.94 15.69
N ARG A 126 -2.99 1.67 15.97
CA ARG A 126 -2.36 0.92 17.06
C ARG A 126 -0.90 0.62 16.79
N GLU A 127 -0.55 0.28 15.55
CA GLU A 127 0.84 0.03 15.14
C GLU A 127 1.71 1.28 15.30
N ILE A 128 1.16 2.47 15.03
CA ILE A 128 1.88 3.75 15.11
C ILE A 128 1.92 4.31 16.55
N TYR A 129 0.79 4.28 17.28
CA TYR A 129 0.63 4.97 18.57
C TYR A 129 0.58 4.05 19.80
N GLY A 130 0.65 2.73 19.60
CA GLY A 130 0.74 1.72 20.66
C GLY A 130 -0.55 1.41 21.43
N ASP A 131 -1.65 2.12 21.18
CA ASP A 131 -2.94 1.92 21.87
C ASP A 131 -4.11 2.15 20.90
N SER A 132 -5.35 1.85 21.33
CA SER A 132 -6.55 2.02 20.54
C SER A 132 -7.02 3.48 20.49
N ILE A 133 -7.68 3.86 19.39
CA ILE A 133 -8.37 5.16 19.24
C ILE A 133 -9.29 5.44 20.45
N TYR A 134 -10.04 4.43 20.88
CA TYR A 134 -10.95 4.52 22.03
C TYR A 134 -10.23 4.85 23.35
N SER A 135 -9.04 4.29 23.55
CA SER A 135 -8.22 4.57 24.74
C SER A 135 -7.77 6.03 24.77
N TYR A 136 -7.41 6.60 23.62
CA TYR A 136 -7.03 8.01 23.51
C TYR A 136 -8.22 8.96 23.74
N GLN A 137 -9.40 8.64 23.21
CA GLN A 137 -10.64 9.41 23.44
C GLN A 137 -11.19 9.32 24.88
N LYS A 138 -10.61 8.49 25.73
CA LYS A 138 -10.96 8.36 27.16
C LYS A 138 -10.04 9.12 28.10
N ARG A 139 -8.89 9.59 27.60
CA ARG A 139 -7.94 10.37 28.40
C ARG A 139 -8.49 11.77 28.64
#